data_AF-E6PCD7-F1
#
_entry.id   AF-E6PCD7-F1
#
_cell.length_a   1.000
_cell.length_b   1.000
_cell.length_c   1.000
_cell.angle_alpha   90.00
_cell.angle_beta   90.00
_cell.angle_gamma   90.00
#
_symmetry.space_group_name_H-M   'P 1'
#
loop_
_entity.id
_entity.type
_entity.pdbx_description
1 polymer ?
#
loop_
_entity_poly.entity_id
_entity_poly.type
_entity_poly.pdbx_seq_one_letter_code
_entity_poly.pdbx_strand_id
1 'polypeptide(L)'
;MMQGDGSRGRSVYVQRCAACHGADARGTRLGPALHALKPSWNEKRIFAAIEEPEAPMPKLYPAQLTRRDLADVAAYIDGIAVEK
;
A
#
# COMPACT_ATOMS: atom_id res chain seq x y z
N MET A 1 16.49 6.65 -5.07
CA MET A 1 15.29 5.96 -4.52
C MET A 1 15.11 6.50 -3.12
N MET A 2 13.93 7.01 -2.79
CA MET A 2 13.65 7.57 -1.47
C MET A 2 13.31 6.40 -0.55
N GLN A 3 14.14 6.14 0.47
CA GLN A 3 13.87 5.05 1.41
C GLN A 3 12.59 5.32 2.20
N GLY A 4 11.63 4.42 2.10
CA GLY A 4 10.40 4.44 2.89
C GLY A 4 10.66 4.08 4.36
N ASP A 5 9.80 4.57 5.23
CA ASP A 5 9.76 4.27 6.66
C ASP A 5 8.50 3.44 6.95
N GLY A 6 8.67 2.15 7.23
CA GLY A 6 7.55 1.24 7.46
C GLY A 6 6.67 1.60 8.65
N SER A 7 7.19 2.32 9.66
CA SER A 7 6.38 2.76 10.82
C SER A 7 5.44 3.89 10.44
N ARG A 8 5.93 4.85 9.65
CA ARG A 8 5.08 5.88 9.02
C ARG A 8 4.12 5.25 8.01
N GLY A 9 4.61 4.30 7.21
CA GLY A 9 3.83 3.56 6.24
C GLY A 9 2.62 2.86 6.84
N ARG A 10 2.81 2.21 7.99
CA ARG A 10 1.71 1.60 8.76
C ARG A 10 0.64 2.61 9.14
N SER A 11 1.04 3.80 9.59
CA SER A 11 0.10 4.86 9.98
C SER A 11 -0.74 5.34 8.79
N VAL A 12 -0.09 5.56 7.64
CA VAL A 12 -0.78 5.94 6.39
C VAL A 12 -1.70 4.82 5.93
N TYR A 13 -1.23 3.57 5.96
CA TYR A 13 -2.00 2.38 5.58
C TYR A 13 -3.30 2.26 6.39
N VAL A 14 -3.21 2.36 7.72
CA VAL A 14 -4.38 2.27 8.60
C VAL A 14 -5.39 3.38 8.30
N GLN A 15 -4.93 4.60 8.01
CA GLN A 15 -5.81 5.74 7.75
C GLN A 15 -6.45 5.73 6.36
N ARG A 16 -5.77 5.18 5.34
CA ARG A 16 -6.14 5.37 3.93
C ARG A 16 -6.43 4.09 3.16
N CYS A 17 -5.91 2.94 3.60
CA CYS A 17 -5.93 1.69 2.84
C CYS A 17 -6.73 0.59 3.57
N ALA A 18 -6.65 0.54 4.90
CA ALA A 18 -7.21 -0.54 5.71
C ALA A 18 -8.73 -0.69 5.60
N ALA A 19 -9.47 0.37 5.27
CA ALA A 19 -10.92 0.30 5.08
C ALA A 19 -11.32 -0.67 3.96
N CYS A 20 -10.50 -0.80 2.92
CA CYS A 20 -10.74 -1.72 1.80
C CYS A 20 -9.85 -2.96 1.85
N HIS A 21 -8.60 -2.83 2.32
CA HIS A 21 -7.62 -3.92 2.32
C HIS A 21 -7.49 -4.66 3.67
N GLY A 22 -8.26 -4.27 4.69
CA GLY A 22 -8.24 -4.85 6.03
C GLY A 22 -7.17 -4.21 6.92
N ALA A 23 -7.42 -4.13 8.23
CA ALA A 23 -6.47 -3.57 9.20
C ALA A 23 -5.17 -4.39 9.30
N ASP A 24 -5.23 -5.67 8.95
CA ASP A 24 -4.14 -6.63 8.95
C ASP A 24 -3.66 -6.98 7.53
N ALA A 25 -4.08 -6.22 6.52
CA ALA A 25 -3.76 -6.47 5.12
C ALA A 25 -4.17 -7.85 4.57
N ARG A 26 -5.13 -8.53 5.22
CA ARG A 26 -5.69 -9.80 4.72
C ARG A 26 -6.75 -9.64 3.64
N GLY A 27 -7.08 -8.41 3.28
CA GLY A 27 -8.12 -8.10 2.31
C GLY A 27 -9.51 -8.14 2.92
N THR A 28 -10.46 -7.59 2.18
CA THR A 28 -11.88 -7.61 2.52
C THR A 28 -12.70 -7.96 1.27
N ARG A 29 -14.02 -7.83 1.33
CA ARG A 29 -14.86 -7.90 0.14
C ARG A 29 -14.63 -6.73 -0.84
N LEU A 30 -14.06 -5.62 -0.38
CA LEU A 30 -13.83 -4.41 -1.18
C LEU A 30 -12.46 -4.38 -1.86
N GLY A 31 -11.47 -5.08 -1.31
CA GLY A 31 -10.09 -5.01 -1.80
C GLY A 31 -9.29 -6.28 -1.47
N PRO A 32 -8.30 -6.63 -2.31
CA PRO A 32 -7.51 -7.84 -2.14
C PRO A 32 -6.57 -7.79 -0.92
N ALA A 33 -6.07 -8.95 -0.55
CA ALA A 33 -5.01 -9.10 0.45
C ALA A 33 -3.69 -8.50 -0.04
N LEU A 34 -3.01 -7.77 0.85
CA LEU A 34 -1.70 -7.15 0.60
C LEU A 34 -0.56 -7.78 1.43
N HIS A 35 -0.87 -8.58 2.45
CA HIS A 35 0.14 -9.33 3.24
C HIS A 35 0.74 -10.55 2.52
N ALA A 36 0.22 -10.90 1.34
CA ALA A 36 0.65 -12.10 0.60
C ALA A 36 0.87 -11.79 -0.88
N LEU A 37 1.46 -10.64 -1.16
CA LEU A 37 1.76 -10.23 -2.54
C LEU A 37 2.80 -11.18 -3.16
N LYS A 38 2.62 -11.47 -4.45
CA LYS A 38 3.59 -12.27 -5.22
C LYS A 38 4.91 -11.50 -5.31
N PRO A 39 6.06 -12.17 -5.44
CA PRO A 39 7.37 -11.50 -5.60
C PRO A 39 7.46 -10.54 -6.79
N SER A 40 6.55 -10.67 -7.77
CA SER A 40 6.45 -9.73 -8.90
C SER A 40 5.86 -8.37 -8.51
N TRP A 41 5.30 -8.20 -7.32
CA TRP A 41 4.84 -6.94 -6.74
C TRP A 41 5.97 -6.28 -5.94
N ASN A 42 6.86 -5.60 -6.65
CA ASN A 42 7.90 -4.77 -6.05
C ASN A 42 7.42 -3.33 -5.83
N GLU A 43 8.27 -2.52 -5.19
CA GLU A 43 8.01 -1.09 -4.92
C GLU A 43 7.47 -0.34 -6.14
N LYS A 44 8.06 -0.52 -7.32
CA LYS A 44 7.63 0.18 -8.54
C LYS A 44 6.19 -0.15 -8.93
N ARG A 45 5.77 -1.41 -8.77
CA ARG A 45 4.39 -1.81 -9.07
C ARG A 45 3.41 -1.32 -8.01
N ILE A 46 3.82 -1.30 -6.75
CA ILE A 46 3.02 -0.71 -5.67
C ILE A 46 2.80 0.79 -5.94
N PHE A 47 3.84 1.52 -6.33
CA PHE A 47 3.74 2.93 -6.70
C PHE A 47 2.77 3.11 -7.87
N ALA A 48 2.95 2.37 -8.96
CA ALA A 48 2.08 2.47 -10.13
C ALA A 48 0.61 2.23 -9.78
N ALA A 49 0.32 1.24 -8.94
CA ALA A 49 -1.04 0.94 -8.49
C ALA A 49 -1.68 2.04 -7.63
N ILE A 50 -0.88 2.87 -6.94
CA ILE A 50 -1.38 3.99 -6.11
C ILE A 50 -1.44 5.30 -6.92
N GLU A 51 -0.48 5.54 -7.81
CA GLU A 51 -0.43 6.73 -8.66
C GLU A 51 -1.52 6.68 -9.75
N GLU A 52 -1.75 5.49 -10.32
CA GLU A 52 -2.75 5.24 -11.36
C GLU A 52 -3.56 3.98 -11.03
N PRO A 53 -4.44 4.04 -10.02
CA PRO A 53 -5.31 2.92 -9.68
C PRO A 53 -6.39 2.72 -10.73
N GLU A 54 -6.73 1.47 -10.98
CA GLU A 54 -7.89 1.08 -11.76
C GLU A 54 -9.12 0.91 -10.86
N ALA A 55 -10.32 1.16 -11.41
CA ALA A 55 -11.56 0.96 -10.67
C ALA A 55 -11.69 -0.52 -10.20
N PRO A 56 -12.15 -0.76 -8.96
CA PRO A 56 -12.81 0.17 -8.03
C PRO A 56 -11.87 0.90 -7.06
N MET A 57 -10.55 0.77 -7.18
CA MET A 57 -9.62 1.40 -6.25
C MET A 57 -9.58 2.94 -6.46
N PRO A 58 -9.78 3.75 -5.40
CA PRO A 58 -9.86 5.20 -5.56
C PRO A 58 -8.47 5.82 -5.77
N LYS A 59 -8.41 6.88 -6.57
CA LYS A 59 -7.20 7.68 -6.77
C LYS A 59 -6.96 8.64 -5.60
N LEU A 60 -6.04 8.27 -4.72
CA LEU A 60 -5.69 9.08 -3.53
C LEU A 60 -4.47 9.98 -3.76
N TYR A 61 -3.53 9.59 -4.63
CA TYR A 61 -2.40 10.43 -5.02
C TYR A 61 -2.73 11.27 -6.27
N PRO A 62 -2.32 12.55 -6.35
CA PRO A 62 -1.57 13.34 -5.36
C PRO A 62 -2.45 14.16 -4.39
N ALA A 63 -3.77 13.94 -4.38
CA ALA A 63 -4.71 14.80 -3.64
C ALA A 63 -4.67 14.62 -2.11
N GLN A 64 -4.51 13.37 -1.64
CA GLN A 64 -4.51 13.00 -0.21
C GLN A 64 -3.21 12.35 0.24
N LEU A 65 -2.38 11.89 -0.71
CA LEU A 65 -1.10 11.26 -0.46
C LEU A 65 -0.01 12.02 -1.18
N THR A 66 1.16 12.09 -0.57
CA THR A 66 2.39 12.61 -1.16
C THR A 66 3.25 11.46 -1.69
N ARG A 67 4.25 11.77 -2.51
CA ARG A 67 5.23 10.77 -2.95
C ARG A 67 5.99 10.14 -1.76
N ARG A 68 6.15 10.88 -0.65
CA ARG A 68 6.74 10.34 0.58
C ARG A 68 5.84 9.29 1.21
N ASP A 69 4.53 9.54 1.27
CA ASP A 69 3.56 8.58 1.80
C ASP A 69 3.53 7.29 0.98
N LEU A 70 3.67 7.39 -0.35
CA LEU A 70 3.77 6.22 -1.24
C LEU A 70 5.00 5.36 -0.90
N ALA A 71 6.17 6.00 -0.71
CA ALA A 71 7.39 5.29 -0.31
C ALA A 71 7.23 4.62 1.06
N ASP A 72 6.66 5.34 2.02
CA ASP A 72 6.45 4.83 3.38
C ASP A 72 5.47 3.64 3.37
N VAL A 73 4.33 3.74 2.67
CA VAL A 73 3.36 2.64 2.54
C VAL A 73 3.94 1.44 1.78
N ALA A 74 4.69 1.66 0.72
CA ALA A 74 5.33 0.57 -0.02
C ALA A 74 6.33 -0.20 0.86
N ALA A 75 7.13 0.51 1.66
CA ALA A 75 8.04 -0.13 2.62
C ALA A 75 7.30 -0.92 3.70
N TYR A 76 6.15 -0.42 4.18
CA TYR A 76 5.30 -1.16 5.12
C TYR A 76 4.72 -2.42 4.48
N ILE A 77 4.15 -2.32 3.28
CA ILE A 77 3.56 -3.45 2.55
C ILE A 77 4.61 -4.52 2.26
N ASP A 78 5.80 -4.12 1.82
CA ASP A 78 6.92 -5.04 1.57
C ASP A 78 7.32 -5.78 2.87
N GLY A 79 7.43 -5.05 3.98
CA GLY A 79 7.74 -5.64 5.29
C GLY A 79 6.74 -6.69 5.75
N ILE A 80 5.43 -6.43 5.58
CA ILE A 80 4.38 -7.39 5.98
C ILE A 80 4.11 -8.49 4.95
N ALA A 81 4.52 -8.30 3.68
CA ALA A 81 4.37 -9.31 2.63
C ALA A 81 5.41 -10.43 2.75
N VAL A 82 6.49 -10.18 3.49
CA VAL A 82 7.58 -11.14 3.72
C VAL A 82 7.37 -11.97 4.98
N GLU A 83 6.51 -11.53 5.90
CA GLU A 83 6.19 -12.26 7.13
C GLU A 83 5.23 -13.43 6.82
N LYS A 84 5.82 -14.64 6.72
CA LYS A 84 5.14 -15.91 6.43
C LYS A 84 4.42 -16.49 7.63
#